data_AF-A0A174NRH2-F1
#
_entry.id   AF-A0A174NRH2-F1
#
_cell.length_a   1.000
_cell.length_b   1.000
_cell.length_c   1.000
_cell.angle_alpha   90.00
_cell.angle_beta   90.00
_cell.angle_gamma   90.00
#
_symmetry.space_group_name_H-M   'P 1'
#
loop_
_entity.id
_entity.type
_entity.pdbx_description
1 polymer ?
#
loop_
_entity_poly.entity_id
_entity_poly.type
_entity_poly.pdbx_seq_one_letter_code
_entity_poly.pdbx_strand_id
1 'polypeptide(L)' 'MIKLFKEIILNYRVKRAVKMAKELSEVSKRKYIVLMVAGVPKVYSKQELKSLIARRVFKKGTTIQDLERRAILITA' A
#
# COMPACT_ATOMS: atom_id res chain seq x y z
N MET A 1 -3.98 -27.64 -4.10
CA MET A 1 -3.74 -27.06 -5.45
C MET A 1 -4.25 -25.63 -5.57
N ILE A 2 -5.54 -25.34 -5.38
CA ILE A 2 -6.12 -23.98 -5.49
C ILE A 2 -5.44 -22.96 -4.55
N LYS A 3 -5.10 -23.35 -3.31
CA LYS A 3 -4.38 -22.48 -2.35
C LYS A 3 -3.00 -22.05 -2.89
N LEU A 4 -2.25 -22.99 -3.47
CA LEU A 4 -0.91 -22.73 -4.02
C LEU A 4 -0.95 -21.70 -5.15
N PHE A 5 -1.91 -21.84 -6.08
CA PHE A 5 -2.09 -20.86 -7.16
C PHE A 5 -2.43 -19.46 -6.64
N LYS A 6 -3.31 -19.37 -5.63
CA LYS A 6 -3.68 -18.09 -5.00
C LYS A 6 -2.48 -17.42 -4.33
N GLU A 7 -1.64 -18.20 -3.64
CA GLU A 7 -0.41 -17.71 -3.00
C GLU A 7 0.61 -17.21 -4.03
N ILE A 8 0.81 -17.95 -5.13
CA ILE A 8 1.71 -17.54 -6.21
C ILE A 8 1.25 -16.20 -6.81
N ILE A 9 -0.04 -16.08 -7.12
CA ILE A 9 -0.63 -14.85 -7.67
C ILE A 9 -0.47 -13.69 -6.68
N LEU A 10 -0.76 -13.91 -5.40
CA LEU A 10 -0.63 -12.88 -4.37
C LEU A 10 0.82 -12.41 -4.22
N ASN A 11 1.77 -13.34 -4.15
CA ASN A 11 3.20 -13.03 -4.07
C ASN A 11 3.68 -12.23 -5.28
N TYR A 12 3.23 -12.57 -6.49
CA TYR A 12 3.53 -11.80 -7.68
C TYR A 12 3.00 -10.36 -7.59
N ARG A 13 1.75 -10.19 -7.16
CA ARG A 13 1.13 -8.85 -7.00
C ARG A 13 1.83 -8.02 -5.95
N VAL A 14 2.22 -8.62 -4.82
CA VAL A 14 2.98 -7.93 -3.76
C VAL A 14 4.33 -7.48 -4.28
N LYS A 15 5.09 -8.37 -4.94
CA LYS A 15 6.38 -8.02 -5.56
C LYS A 15 6.23 -6.86 -6.55
N ARG A 16 5.19 -6.90 -7.40
CA ARG A 16 4.90 -5.83 -8.36
C ARG A 16 4.58 -4.50 -7.67
N ALA A 17 3.74 -4.51 -6.63
CA ALA A 17 3.40 -3.31 -5.87
C ALA A 17 4.61 -2.72 -5.15
N VAL A 18 5.48 -3.56 -4.57
CA VAL A 18 6.74 -3.13 -3.95
C VAL A 18 7.67 -2.48 -4.97
N LYS A 19 7.84 -3.11 -6.14
CA LYS A 19 8.66 -2.56 -7.24
C LYS A 19 8.14 -1.19 -7.68
N MET A 20 6.84 -1.09 -7.94
CA MET A 20 6.19 0.16 -8.33
C MET A 20 6.33 1.25 -7.27
N ALA A 21 6.18 0.91 -5.98
CA ALA A 21 6.36 1.88 -4.90
C ALA A 21 7.79 2.45 -4.88
N LYS A 22 8.81 1.60 -5.07
CA LYS A 22 10.20 2.04 -5.14
C LYS A 22 10.46 2.95 -6.34
N GLU A 23 10.02 2.55 -7.53
CA GLU A 23 10.16 3.34 -8.76
C GLU A 23 9.50 4.73 -8.61
N LEU A 24 8.28 4.77 -8.07
CA LEU A 24 7.57 6.03 -7.81
C LEU A 24 8.29 6.89 -6.75
N SER A 25 8.84 6.27 -5.70
CA SER A 25 9.63 6.94 -4.67
C SER A 25 10.88 7.58 -5.26
N GLU A 26 11.57 6.86 -6.15
CA GLU A 26 12.79 7.32 -6.81
C GLU A 26 12.54 8.51 -7.73
N VAL A 27 11.45 8.46 -8.52
CA VAL A 27 11.09 9.52 -9.47
C VAL A 27 10.55 10.76 -8.75
N SER A 28 9.62 10.58 -7.81
CA SER A 28 8.92 11.72 -7.20
C SER A 28 9.53 12.22 -5.89
N LYS A 29 10.52 11.50 -5.34
CA LYS A 29 11.14 11.78 -4.03
C LYS A 29 10.12 11.89 -2.88
N ARG A 30 9.02 11.14 -3.00
CA ARG A 30 7.93 11.08 -2.01
C ARG A 30 7.88 9.70 -1.38
N LYS A 31 7.38 9.64 -0.14
CA LYS A 31 7.11 8.38 0.55
C LYS A 31 5.86 7.71 0.00
N TYR A 32 6.01 6.46 -0.43
CA TYR A 32 4.94 5.57 -0.84
C TYR A 32 4.75 4.46 0.18
N ILE A 33 3.50 4.05 0.34
CA ILE A 33 3.04 3.07 1.30
C ILE A 33 2.25 2.02 0.53
N VAL A 34 2.62 0.75 0.72
CA VAL A 34 1.90 -0.39 0.15
C VAL A 34 0.96 -0.94 1.20
N LEU A 35 -0.35 -0.91 0.93
CA LEU A 35 -1.41 -1.41 1.82
C LEU A 35 -2.15 -2.58 1.18
N MET A 36 -2.55 -3.55 1.99
CA MET A 36 -3.47 -4.59 1.56
C MET A 36 -4.91 -4.06 1.65
N VAL A 37 -5.61 -3.95 0.52
CA VAL A 37 -7.01 -3.51 0.45
C VAL A 37 -7.83 -4.62 -0.19
N ALA A 38 -8.74 -5.22 0.57
CA ALA A 38 -9.59 -6.34 0.10
C ALA A 38 -8.79 -7.48 -0.57
N GLY A 39 -7.63 -7.84 0.00
CA GLY A 39 -6.76 -8.89 -0.54
C GLY A 39 -5.92 -8.48 -1.76
N VAL A 40 -5.91 -7.19 -2.10
CA VAL A 40 -5.11 -6.63 -3.20
C VAL A 40 -4.07 -5.64 -2.65
N PRO A 41 -2.77 -5.83 -2.93
CA PRO A 41 -1.77 -4.83 -2.57
C PRO A 41 -1.93 -3.59 -3.46
N LYS A 42 -2.12 -2.44 -2.83
CA LYS A 42 -2.23 -1.13 -3.49
C LYS A 42 -1.14 -0.20 -2.99
N VAL A 43 -0.62 0.60 -3.91
CA VAL A 43 0.44 1.59 -3.65
C VAL A 43 -0.22 2.96 -3.52
N TYR A 44 0.09 3.67 -2.45
CA TYR A 44 -0.41 5.02 -2.19
C TYR A 44 0.73 5.94 -1.81
N SER A 45 0.67 7.23 -2.17
CA SER A 45 1.57 8.20 -1.56
C SER A 45 1.11 8.57 -0.15
N LYS A 46 2.03 8.97 0.74
CA LYS A 46 1.65 9.44 2.09
C LYS A 46 0.69 10.63 2.04
N GLN A 47 0.85 11.52 1.06
CA GLN A 47 -0.04 12.67 0.86
C GLN A 47 -1.44 12.25 0.42
N GLU A 48 -1.53 11.28 -0.50
CA GLU A 48 -2.80 10.72 -0.96
C GLU A 48 -3.55 10.06 0.20
N LEU A 49 -2.87 9.27 1.06
CA LEU A 49 -3.50 8.68 2.23
C LEU A 49 -4.04 9.74 3.20
N LYS A 50 -3.30 10.83 3.44
CA LYS A 50 -3.79 11.95 4.25
C LYS A 50 -5.05 12.58 3.63
N SER A 51 -5.08 12.75 2.31
CA SER A 51 -6.26 13.26 1.59
C SER A 51 -7.47 12.33 1.74
N LEU A 52 -7.26 11.01 1.59
CA LEU A 52 -8.33 10.01 1.76
C LEU A 52 -8.86 9.95 3.20
N ILE A 53 -8.00 10.12 4.21
CA ILE A 53 -8.42 10.24 5.62
C ILE A 53 -9.27 11.51 5.80
N ALA A 54 -8.82 12.65 5.27
CA ALA A 54 -9.56 13.92 5.36
C ALA A 54 -10.93 13.84 4.68
N ARG A 55 -11.02 13.11 3.56
CA ARG A 55 -12.27 12.83 2.83
C ARG A 55 -13.16 11.77 3.49
N ARG A 56 -12.78 11.25 4.67
CA ARG A 56 -13.52 10.22 5.42
C ARG A 56 -13.77 8.93 4.61
N VAL A 57 -12.86 8.59 3.69
CA VAL A 57 -12.89 7.30 2.98
C VAL A 57 -12.55 6.16 3.95
N PHE A 58 -11.70 6.43 4.94
CA PHE A 58 -11.40 5.51 6.03
C PHE A 58 -12.38 5.66 7.19
N LYS A 59 -12.45 4.62 8.05
CA LYS A 59 -13.23 4.66 9.29
C LYS A 59 -12.83 5.87 10.13
N LYS A 60 -13.82 6.55 10.71
CA LYS A 60 -13.58 7.69 11.63
C LYS A 60 -12.56 7.32 12.71
N GLY A 61 -11.57 8.20 12.90
CA GLY A 61 -10.47 8.00 13.85
C GLY A 61 -9.25 7.28 13.28
N THR A 62 -9.28 6.84 12.00
CA THR A 62 -8.09 6.26 11.34
C THR A 62 -7.01 7.32 11.18
N THR A 63 -5.82 7.06 11.73
CA THR A 63 -4.66 7.94 11.58
C THR A 63 -3.69 7.42 10.51
N ILE A 64 -2.79 8.28 10.04
CA ILE A 64 -1.75 7.85 9.09
C ILE A 64 -0.81 6.82 9.73
N GLN A 65 -0.56 6.93 11.03
CA GLN A 65 0.27 6.00 11.80
C GLN A 65 -0.36 4.61 11.86
N ASP A 66 -1.69 4.52 11.95
CA ASP A 66 -2.40 3.23 11.91
C ASP A 66 -2.24 2.55 10.54
N LEU A 67 -2.23 3.33 9.46
CA LEU A 67 -1.98 2.81 8.12
C LEU A 67 -0.52 2.40 7.94
N GLU A 68 0.43 3.20 8.44
CA GLU A 68 1.85 2.86 8.40
C GLU A 68 2.18 1.57 9.15
N ARG A 69 1.55 1.33 10.32
CA ARG A 69 1.70 0.07 11.09
C ARG A 69 1.19 -1.17 10.35
N ARG A 70 0.23 -1.02 9.43
CA ARG A 70 -0.35 -2.10 8.62
C ARG A 70 0.28 -2.21 7.23
N ALA A 71 1.25 -1.36 6.92
CA ALA A 71 1.87 -1.33 5.62
C ALA A 71 2.71 -2.59 5.38
N ILE A 72 2.63 -3.11 4.16
CA ILE A 72 3.54 -4.16 3.68
C ILE A 72 4.94 -3.57 3.47
N LEU A 73 4.98 -2.32 3.00
CA LEU A 73 6.20 -1.57 2.76
C LEU A 73 5.93 -0.08 2.90
N ILE A 74 6.92 0.65 3.44
CA ILE A 74 7.02 2.10 3.39
C ILE A 74 8.35 2.41 2.70
N THR A 75 8.33 3.24 1.65
CA THR A 75 9.57 3.68 0.99
C THR A 75 10.23 4.83 1.76
N ALA A 76 11.54 4.95 1.59
CA ALA A 76 12.37 5.98 2.21
C ALA A 76 12.04 7.38 1.68
#